data_AF-A0A522QUD0-F1
#
_entry.id   AF-A0A522QUD0-F1
#
_cell.length_a   1.000
_cell.length_b   1.000
_cell.length_c   1.000
_cell.angle_alpha   90.00
_cell.angle_beta   90.00
_cell.angle_gamma   90.00
#
_symmetry.space_group_name_H-M   'P 1'
#
loop_
_entity.id
_entity.type
_entity.pdbx_description
1 polymer ?
#
loop_
_entity_poly.entity_id
_entity_poly.type
_entity_poly.pdbx_seq_one_letter_code
_entity_poly.pdbx_strand_id
1 'polypeptide(L)'
;MNTLEHAVMFLPALWLAARWGNPTWAGILGLVWIAGRIWYVPAYLHDPASREIPFGLAGLALILLVVLAAWDVIRLFVLQPL
;
A
#
# COMPACT_ATOMS: atom_id res chain seq x y z
N MET A 1 0.68 1.74 14.97
CA MET A 1 -0.22 2.10 13.87
C MET A 1 -1.12 0.91 13.58
N ASN A 2 -2.44 1.06 13.68
CA ASN A 2 -3.37 -0.05 13.48
C ASN A 2 -3.77 -0.19 11.99
N THR A 3 -4.44 -1.27 11.64
CA THR A 3 -4.86 -1.52 10.26
C THR A 3 -5.77 -0.43 9.69
N LEU A 4 -6.61 0.21 10.52
CA LEU A 4 -7.48 1.30 10.09
C LEU A 4 -6.67 2.53 9.67
N GLU A 5 -5.70 2.95 10.48
CA GLU A 5 -4.83 4.08 10.17
C GLU A 5 -4.06 3.85 8.86
N HIS A 6 -3.57 2.63 8.61
CA HIS A 6 -2.94 2.32 7.33
C HIS A 6 -3.95 2.25 6.16
N ALA A 7 -5.19 1.80 6.39
CA ALA A 7 -6.20 1.69 5.35
C ALA A 7 -6.57 3.07 4.76
N VAL A 8 -6.60 4.10 5.60
CA VAL A 8 -6.85 5.50 5.19
C VAL A 8 -5.85 5.98 4.15
N MET A 9 -4.58 5.56 4.25
CA MET A 9 -3.55 5.90 3.26
C MET A 9 -3.50 4.91 2.08
N PHE A 10 -3.75 3.63 2.37
CA PHE A 10 -3.71 2.56 1.39
C PHE A 10 -4.76 2.70 0.29
N LEU A 11 -6.03 2.92 0.65
CA LEU A 11 -7.13 2.91 -0.34
C LEU A 11 -6.99 4.03 -1.39
N PRO A 12 -6.70 5.30 -1.02
CA PRO A 12 -6.49 6.36 -2.01
C PRO A 12 -5.26 6.09 -2.87
N ALA A 13 -4.14 5.66 -2.29
CA ALA A 13 -2.93 5.34 -3.04
C ALA A 13 -3.17 4.20 -4.05
N LEU A 14 -3.88 3.15 -3.63
CA LEU A 14 -4.24 2.04 -4.51
C LEU A 14 -5.11 2.49 -5.67
N TRP A 15 -6.14 3.30 -5.39
CA TRP A 15 -7.07 3.74 -6.43
C TRP A 15 -6.38 4.68 -7.43
N LEU A 16 -5.52 5.56 -6.93
CA LEU A 16 -4.73 6.45 -7.78
C LEU A 16 -3.81 5.66 -8.72
N ALA A 17 -2.99 4.76 -8.15
CA ALA A 17 -2.07 3.94 -8.93
C ALA A 17 -2.79 2.99 -9.91
N ALA A 18 -3.96 2.44 -9.52
CA ALA A 18 -4.72 1.53 -10.39
C ALA A 18 -5.44 2.26 -11.53
N ARG A 19 -5.96 3.48 -11.28
CA ARG A 19 -6.79 4.20 -12.26
C ARG A 19 -5.97 4.97 -13.29
N TRP A 20 -4.89 5.60 -12.84
CA TRP A 20 -4.06 6.49 -13.68
C TRP A 20 -2.66 5.91 -13.97
N GLY A 21 -2.29 4.82 -13.30
CA GLY A 21 -1.02 4.13 -13.50
C GLY A 21 -1.16 2.76 -14.15
N ASN A 22 -0.32 1.84 -13.70
CA ASN A 22 -0.36 0.43 -14.11
C ASN A 22 -1.17 -0.40 -13.09
N PRO A 23 -2.37 -0.89 -13.46
CA PRO A 23 -3.23 -1.63 -12.53
C PRO A 23 -2.62 -2.97 -12.08
N THR A 24 -1.73 -3.58 -12.87
CA THR A 24 -1.04 -4.81 -12.47
C THR A 24 -0.10 -4.56 -11.29
N TRP A 25 0.72 -3.52 -11.35
CA TRP A 25 1.63 -3.17 -10.25
C TRP A 25 0.88 -2.70 -9.01
N ALA A 26 -0.17 -1.90 -9.19
CA ALA A 26 -1.05 -1.50 -8.10
C ALA A 26 -1.70 -2.72 -7.42
N GLY A 27 -2.20 -3.67 -8.21
CA GLY A 27 -2.78 -4.92 -7.71
C GLY A 27 -1.78 -5.80 -6.95
N ILE A 28 -0.57 -5.99 -7.47
CA ILE A 28 0.48 -6.78 -6.81
C ILE A 28 0.83 -6.17 -5.45
N LEU A 29 1.10 -4.87 -5.40
CA LEU A 29 1.41 -4.19 -4.14
C LEU A 29 0.23 -4.20 -3.16
N GLY A 30 -1.00 -4.10 -3.69
CA GLY A 30 -2.23 -4.27 -2.92
C GLY A 30 -2.31 -5.64 -2.26
N LEU A 31 -2.03 -6.71 -3.00
CA LEU A 31 -2.01 -8.08 -2.47
C LEU A 31 -0.91 -8.27 -1.42
N VAL A 32 0.29 -7.72 -1.64
CA VAL A 32 1.39 -7.79 -0.65
C VAL A 32 0.99 -7.07 0.64
N TRP A 33 0.34 -5.91 0.54
CA TRP A 33 -0.17 -5.19 1.71
C TRP A 33 -1.22 -6.02 2.47
N ILE A 34 -2.20 -6.60 1.77
CA ILE A 34 -3.24 -7.46 2.36
C ILE A 34 -2.60 -8.67 3.05
N ALA A 35 -1.67 -9.35 2.40
CA ALA A 35 -0.96 -10.50 2.95
C ALA A 35 -0.21 -10.13 4.25
N GLY A 36 0.48 -8.99 4.26
CA GLY A 36 1.13 -8.47 5.46
C GLY A 36 0.14 -8.18 6.60
N ARG A 37 -1.06 -7.65 6.30
CA ARG A 37 -2.09 -7.42 7.32
C ARG A 37 -2.72 -8.69 7.86
N ILE A 38 -2.95 -9.69 7.00
CA ILE A 38 -3.45 -11.00 7.42
C ILE A 38 -2.42 -11.68 8.33
N TRP A 39 -1.13 -11.59 8.00
CA TRP A 39 -0.06 -12.14 8.83
C TRP A 39 0.17 -11.36 10.13
N TYR A 40 -0.06 -10.05 10.12
CA TYR A 40 0.09 -9.22 11.32
C TYR A 40 -0.79 -9.70 12.49
N VAL A 41 -2.01 -10.19 12.22
CA VAL A 41 -2.96 -10.63 13.25
C VAL A 41 -2.45 -11.82 14.09
N PRO A 42 -2.11 -12.99 13.50
CA PRO A 42 -1.57 -14.11 14.28
C PRO A 42 -0.22 -13.80 14.91
N ALA A 43 0.65 -13.02 14.25
CA ALA A 43 1.92 -12.59 14.84
C ALA A 43 1.72 -11.74 16.10
N TYR A 44 0.81 -10.77 16.04
CA TYR A 44 0.48 -9.91 17.18
C TYR A 44 -0.05 -10.70 18.38
N LEU A 45 -0.86 -11.73 18.14
CA LEU A 45 -1.46 -12.56 19.19
C LEU A 45 -0.45 -13.53 19.82
N HIS A 46 0.56 -13.97 19.07
CA HIS A 46 1.53 -14.95 19.53
C HIS A 46 2.66 -14.30 20.34
N ASP A 47 3.32 -13.30 19.76
CA ASP A 47 4.41 -12.56 20.41
C ASP A 47 4.41 -11.11 19.89
N PRO A 48 4.23 -10.10 20.76
CA PRO A 48 4.28 -8.69 20.38
C PRO A 48 5.53 -8.27 19.58
N ALA A 49 6.67 -8.96 19.73
CA ALA A 49 7.87 -8.69 18.95
C ALA A 49 7.79 -9.22 17.51
N SER A 50 7.06 -10.31 17.28
CA SER A 50 6.95 -10.95 15.95
C SER A 50 6.12 -10.16 14.95
N ARG A 51 5.39 -9.14 15.40
CA ARG A 51 4.54 -8.27 14.55
C ARG A 51 5.34 -7.34 13.63
N GLU A 52 6.62 -7.12 13.90
CA GLU A 52 7.44 -6.15 13.18
C GLU A 52 7.69 -6.54 11.72
N ILE A 53 7.87 -7.84 11.45
CA ILE A 53 8.08 -8.37 10.09
C ILE A 53 6.85 -8.15 9.19
N PRO A 54 5.64 -8.64 9.55
CA PRO A 54 4.45 -8.41 8.73
C PRO A 54 4.07 -6.93 8.65
N PHE A 55 4.34 -6.15 9.71
CA PHE A 55 4.18 -4.71 9.70
C PHE A 55 5.11 -4.03 8.68
N GLY A 56 6.39 -4.41 8.67
CA GLY A 56 7.39 -3.91 7.72
C GLY A 56 7.06 -4.26 6.28
N LEU A 57 6.60 -5.49 6.02
CA LEU A 57 6.16 -5.93 4.70
C LEU A 57 4.99 -5.09 4.17
N ALA A 58 3.93 -4.92 4.99
CA ALA A 58 2.79 -4.09 4.63
C ALA A 58 3.18 -2.59 4.53
N GLY A 59 4.12 -2.13 5.36
CA GLY A 59 4.66 -0.77 5.30
C GLY A 59 5.40 -0.49 4.00
N LEU A 60 6.28 -1.40 3.58
CA LEU A 60 7.00 -1.28 2.32
C LEU A 60 6.06 -1.28 1.11
N ALA A 61 5.08 -2.18 1.09
CA ALA A 61 4.07 -2.21 0.04
C ALA A 61 3.30 -0.89 -0.04
N LEU A 62 2.92 -0.31 1.10
CA LEU A 62 2.24 1.00 1.16
C LEU A 62 3.12 2.13 0.63
N ILE A 63 4.40 2.19 1.04
CA ILE A 63 5.34 3.22 0.58
C ILE A 63 5.49 3.16 -0.94
N LEU A 64 5.71 1.96 -1.50
CA LEU A 64 5.84 1.78 -2.95
C LEU A 64 4.55 2.18 -3.69
N LEU A 65 3.39 1.86 -3.12
CA LEU A 65 2.10 2.22 -3.70
C LEU A 65 1.86 3.74 -3.69
N VAL A 66 2.26 4.43 -2.62
CA VAL A 66 2.20 5.89 -2.53
C VAL A 66 3.14 6.55 -3.55
N VAL A 67 4.35 6.02 -3.72
CA VAL A 67 5.30 6.51 -4.73
C VAL A 67 4.75 6.33 -6.14
N LEU A 68 4.16 5.17 -6.45
CA LEU A 68 3.48 4.93 -7.73
C LEU A 68 2.33 5.90 -7.94
N ALA A 69 1.43 6.05 -6.97
CA ALA A 69 0.31 6.96 -7.04
C ALA A 69 0.77 8.41 -7.28
N ALA A 70 1.78 8.88 -6.55
CA ALA A 70 2.33 10.22 -6.72
C ALA A 70 2.93 10.41 -8.11
N TRP A 71 3.72 9.43 -8.58
CA TRP A 71 4.29 9.43 -9.93
C TRP A 71 3.21 9.52 -11.00
N ASP A 72 2.16 8.69 -10.91
CA ASP A 72 1.08 8.64 -11.89
C ASP A 72 0.28 9.93 -11.94
N VAL A 73 0.02 10.54 -10.77
CA VAL A 73 -0.64 11.85 -10.69
C VAL A 73 0.24 12.95 -11.32
N ILE A 74 1.53 13.01 -10.98
CA ILE A 74 2.45 14.00 -11.57
C ILE A 74 2.51 13.82 -13.09
N ARG A 75 2.65 12.58 -13.56
CA ARG A 75 2.67 12.23 -14.98
C ARG A 75 1.39 12.67 -15.68
N LEU A 76 0.23 12.48 -15.06
CA LEU A 76 -1.05 12.93 -15.60
C LEU A 76 -1.07 14.45 -15.82
N PHE A 77 -0.67 15.23 -14.81
CA PHE A 77 -0.65 16.70 -14.92
C PHE A 77 0.36 17.21 -15.95
N VAL A 78 1.51 16.56 -16.09
CA VAL A 78 2.55 16.99 -17.05
C VAL A 78 2.17 16.64 -18.49
N LEU A 79 1.58 15.47 -18.72
CA LEU A 79 1.28 14.99 -20.08
C LEU A 79 -0.08 15.43 -20.61
N GLN A 80 -1.02 15.76 -19.71
CA GLN A 80 -2.38 16.17 -20.06
C GLN A 80 -2.80 17.37 -19.19
N PRO A 81 -2.21 18.55 -19.38
CA PRO A 81 -2.70 19.76 -18.73
C PRO A 81 -4.14 20.02 -19.20
N LEU A 82 -5.06 20.15 -18.25
CA LEU A 82 -6.48 20.45 -18.48
C LEU A 82 -6.67 21.73 -19.31
#